data_AF-A0A1G7AQT7-F1
#
_entry.id   AF-A0A1G7AQT7-F1
#
_cell.length_a   1.000
_cell.length_b   1.000
_cell.length_c   1.000
_cell.angle_alpha   90.00
_cell.angle_beta   90.00
_cell.angle_gamma   90.00
#
_symmetry.space_group_name_H-M   'P 1'
#
loop_
_entity.id
_entity.type
_entity.pdbx_description
1 polymer ?
#
loop_
_entity_poly.entity_id
_entity_poly.type
_entity_poly.pdbx_seq_one_letter_code
_entity_poly.pdbx_strand_id
1 'polypeptide(L)'
;MKKTAILLILLSSAFVSLNSFKSVAVTDKKVNSAFTQTIKTANFGYTVGPNYQGVITLKYGPTGVYTSVTAVLTGVANMQMTLVSHSPGTFDNVDQWKGDYVAADGTEYIVTFSVTGGNGNWQISNVSPSTIV
;
A
#
# COMPACT_ATOMS: atom_id res chain seq x y z
N MET A 1 -38.53 36.25 -23.46
CA MET A 1 -37.14 36.29 -22.94
C MET A 1 -36.90 34.98 -22.22
N LYS A 2 -36.08 34.10 -22.80
CA LYS A 2 -35.74 32.77 -22.27
C LYS A 2 -34.23 32.75 -22.01
N LYS A 3 -33.80 31.97 -21.02
CA LYS A 3 -32.42 31.58 -20.64
C LYS A 3 -31.82 32.31 -19.42
N THR A 4 -32.26 31.92 -18.22
CA THR A 4 -31.48 32.06 -16.98
C THR A 4 -31.96 31.04 -15.97
N ALA A 5 -31.69 29.75 -16.21
CA ALA A 5 -31.97 28.69 -15.24
C ALA A 5 -31.05 27.46 -15.38
N ILE A 6 -29.84 27.61 -15.95
CA ILE A 6 -28.91 26.48 -16.19
C ILE A 6 -27.53 26.76 -15.59
N LEU A 7 -27.46 27.38 -14.41
CA LEU A 7 -26.15 27.59 -13.74
C LEU A 7 -26.13 27.20 -12.25
N LEU A 8 -27.22 26.67 -11.69
CA LEU A 8 -27.26 26.28 -10.28
C LEU A 8 -27.26 24.75 -10.03
N ILE A 9 -27.30 23.93 -11.08
CA ILE A 9 -27.31 22.46 -10.97
C ILE A 9 -25.91 21.85 -11.18
N LEU A 10 -24.92 22.65 -11.60
CA LEU A 10 -23.56 22.19 -11.89
C LEU A 10 -22.57 22.32 -10.71
N LEU A 11 -23.00 22.87 -9.56
CA LEU A 11 -22.12 23.03 -8.38
C LEU A 11 -22.31 21.96 -7.29
N SER A 12 -23.24 21.01 -7.45
CA SER A 12 -23.53 19.98 -6.45
C SER A 12 -22.92 18.59 -6.73
N SER A 13 -22.14 18.44 -7.80
CA SER A 13 -21.54 17.14 -8.20
C SER A 13 -20.02 17.03 -8.02
N ALA A 14 -19.36 17.99 -7.37
CA ALA A 14 -17.90 17.98 -7.19
C ALA A 14 -17.39 17.49 -5.81
N PHE A 15 -18.27 16.99 -4.93
CA PHE A 15 -17.89 16.55 -3.57
C PHE A 15 -18.03 15.04 -3.32
N VAL A 16 -18.01 14.22 -4.37
CA VAL A 16 -18.06 12.75 -4.23
C VAL A 16 -16.82 12.12 -4.87
N SER A 17 -15.69 12.15 -4.16
CA SER A 17 -14.59 11.18 -4.38
C SER A 17 -13.42 11.28 -3.39
N LEU A 18 -13.37 12.24 -2.47
CA LEU A 18 -12.21 12.39 -1.57
C LEU A 18 -12.27 11.59 -0.25
N ASN A 19 -13.25 10.69 -0.07
CA ASN A 19 -13.36 9.88 1.15
C ASN A 19 -13.40 8.38 0.84
N SER A 20 -12.24 7.73 0.75
CA SER A 20 -12.15 6.32 1.16
C SER A 20 -10.74 5.81 1.52
N PHE A 21 -9.68 6.63 1.43
CA PHE A 21 -8.40 6.22 1.99
C PHE A 21 -8.41 6.42 3.51
N LYS A 22 -8.80 5.37 4.23
CA LYS A 22 -8.56 5.30 5.68
C LYS A 22 -7.04 5.26 5.88
N SER A 23 -6.50 6.27 6.56
CA SER A 23 -5.13 6.24 7.05
C SER A 23 -4.94 4.98 7.91
N VAL A 24 -4.01 4.14 7.48
CA VAL A 24 -3.72 2.86 8.11
C VAL A 24 -2.80 3.11 9.30
N ALA A 25 -3.24 2.70 10.49
CA ALA A 25 -2.39 2.75 11.67
C ALA A 25 -1.19 1.82 11.50
N VAL A 26 0.00 2.39 11.32
CA VAL A 26 1.27 1.65 11.35
C VAL A 26 1.55 1.24 12.79
N THR A 27 1.68 -0.06 13.04
CA THR A 27 2.03 -0.58 14.38
C THR A 27 3.49 -1.02 14.38
N ASP A 28 4.30 -0.41 15.25
CA ASP A 28 5.70 -0.74 15.41
C ASP A 28 5.89 -1.82 16.48
N LYS A 29 6.42 -2.98 16.09
CA LYS A 29 6.83 -4.03 17.04
C LYS A 29 8.33 -4.28 16.93
N LYS A 30 9.09 -3.85 17.94
CA LYS A 30 10.50 -4.26 18.11
C LYS A 30 10.55 -5.66 18.72
N VAL A 31 11.24 -6.60 18.07
CA VAL A 31 11.54 -7.93 18.62
C VAL A 31 13.02 -7.97 19.05
N ASN A 32 13.28 -8.54 20.23
CA ASN A 32 14.51 -8.33 21.01
C ASN A 32 15.74 -9.13 20.50
N SER A 33 16.91 -8.46 20.52
CA SER A 33 18.31 -8.90 20.71
C SER A 33 18.69 -10.34 20.33
N ALA A 34 19.27 -10.64 19.17
CA ALA A 34 20.71 -10.44 18.85
C ALA A 34 20.99 -10.21 17.34
N PHE A 35 19.92 -10.04 16.56
CA PHE A 35 19.89 -9.49 15.21
C PHE A 35 18.66 -8.58 15.21
N THR A 36 18.84 -7.29 15.47
CA THR A 36 17.73 -6.33 15.63
C THR A 36 17.08 -6.04 14.28
N GLN A 37 16.31 -7.02 13.79
CA GLN A 37 15.42 -6.86 12.66
C GLN A 37 14.23 -6.00 13.10
N THR A 38 14.00 -4.90 12.40
CA THR A 38 12.80 -4.08 12.56
C THR A 38 11.72 -4.61 11.62
N ILE A 39 10.49 -4.70 12.12
CA ILE A 39 9.32 -5.16 11.37
C ILE A 39 8.30 -4.01 11.33
N LYS A 40 7.89 -3.64 10.13
CA LYS A 40 6.84 -2.65 9.86
C LYS A 40 5.70 -3.32 9.11
N THR A 41 4.46 -3.01 9.49
CA THR A 41 3.28 -3.57 8.83
C THR A 41 2.29 -2.49 8.42
N ALA A 42 1.64 -2.69 7.28
CA ALA A 42 0.54 -1.87 6.80
C ALA A 42 -0.60 -2.75 6.28
N ASN A 43 -1.80 -2.54 6.80
CA ASN A 43 -3.00 -3.21 6.32
C ASN A 43 -3.49 -2.56 5.01
N PHE A 44 -4.09 -3.35 4.14
CA PHE A 44 -4.75 -2.87 2.91
C PHE A 44 -6.01 -3.67 2.64
N GLY A 45 -6.90 -3.15 1.80
CA GLY A 45 -8.11 -3.85 1.43
C GLY A 45 -8.62 -3.45 0.05
N TYR A 46 -9.24 -4.39 -0.66
CA TYR A 46 -9.91 -4.14 -1.93
C TYR A 46 -11.38 -3.81 -1.69
N THR A 47 -11.88 -2.79 -2.38
CA THR A 47 -13.32 -2.43 -2.35
C THR A 47 -14.15 -3.30 -3.28
N VAL A 48 -13.52 -3.90 -4.28
CA VAL A 48 -14.17 -4.71 -5.33
C VAL A 48 -14.16 -6.17 -4.90
N GLY A 49 -15.11 -6.55 -4.03
CA GLY A 49 -15.32 -7.94 -3.63
C GLY A 49 -15.46 -8.13 -2.12
N PRO A 50 -16.08 -9.25 -1.68
CA PRO A 50 -16.28 -9.54 -0.28
C PRO A 50 -14.94 -9.90 0.38
N ASN A 51 -14.48 -9.09 1.33
CA ASN A 51 -13.53 -9.46 2.39
C ASN A 51 -12.03 -9.63 2.04
N TYR A 52 -11.55 -9.15 0.89
CA TYR A 52 -10.11 -9.22 0.59
C TYR A 52 -9.31 -8.12 1.31
N GLN A 53 -8.99 -8.39 2.58
CA GLN A 53 -8.05 -7.61 3.39
C GLN A 53 -6.66 -8.25 3.35
N GLY A 54 -5.61 -7.45 3.43
CA GLY A 54 -4.26 -7.95 3.47
C GLY A 54 -3.34 -7.14 4.38
N VAL A 55 -2.15 -7.67 4.60
CA VAL A 55 -1.10 -7.04 5.39
C VAL A 55 0.21 -7.09 4.63
N ILE A 56 0.81 -5.91 4.43
CA ILE A 56 2.18 -5.78 3.97
C ILE A 56 3.09 -5.82 5.18
N THR A 57 4.16 -6.59 5.09
CA THR A 57 5.21 -6.69 6.11
C THR A 57 6.56 -6.38 5.48
N LEU A 58 7.21 -5.37 6.03
CA LEU A 58 8.55 -4.95 5.70
C LEU A 58 9.48 -5.34 6.85
N LYS A 59 10.54 -6.10 6.56
CA LYS A 59 11.58 -6.43 7.54
C LYS A 59 12.94 -5.96 7.05
N TYR A 60 13.69 -5.29 7.93
CA TYR A 60 15.04 -4.81 7.64
C TYR A 60 15.96 -4.93 8.84
N GLY A 61 17.25 -5.10 8.57
CA GLY A 61 18.29 -5.16 9.59
C GLY A 61 18.85 -3.79 9.97
N PRO A 62 19.76 -3.73 10.95
CA PRO A 62 20.38 -2.49 11.42
C PRO A 62 21.24 -1.79 10.36
N THR A 63 21.71 -2.51 9.33
CA THR A 63 22.42 -1.93 8.19
C THR A 63 21.51 -1.20 7.20
N GLY A 64 20.19 -1.21 7.44
CA GLY A 64 19.21 -0.57 6.57
C GLY A 64 18.91 -1.35 5.28
N VAL A 65 19.48 -2.53 5.08
CA VAL A 65 19.13 -3.38 3.94
C VAL A 65 17.88 -4.20 4.28
N TYR A 66 16.94 -4.25 3.34
CA TYR A 66 15.76 -5.11 3.48
C TYR A 66 16.18 -6.57 3.57
N THR A 67 15.62 -7.27 4.54
CA THR A 67 15.82 -8.71 4.70
C THR A 67 14.63 -9.49 4.15
N SER A 68 13.44 -8.88 4.10
CA SER A 68 12.27 -9.46 3.42
C SER A 68 11.18 -8.41 3.22
N VAL A 69 10.48 -8.49 2.09
CA VAL A 69 9.27 -7.74 1.77
C VAL A 69 8.18 -8.72 1.37
N THR A 70 7.06 -8.75 2.10
CA THR A 70 5.97 -9.70 1.86
C THR A 70 4.63 -9.02 1.96
N ALA A 71 3.67 -9.40 1.12
CA ALA A 71 2.26 -9.06 1.31
C ALA A 71 1.45 -10.34 1.47
N VAL A 72 0.46 -10.33 2.36
CA VAL A 72 -0.45 -11.46 2.58
C VAL A 72 -1.86 -10.99 2.32
N LEU A 73 -2.58 -11.67 1.43
CA LEU A 73 -4.01 -11.45 1.22
C LEU A 73 -4.78 -12.52 2.01
N THR A 74 -5.77 -12.10 2.79
CA THR A 74 -6.57 -12.99 3.63
C THR A 74 -7.30 -14.03 2.77
N GLY A 75 -7.24 -15.29 3.16
CA GLY A 75 -7.90 -16.40 2.46
C GLY A 75 -7.19 -16.85 1.17
N VAL A 76 -6.01 -16.31 0.88
CA VAL A 76 -5.34 -16.47 -0.42
C VAL A 76 -3.98 -17.15 -0.26
N ALA A 77 -2.96 -16.45 0.25
CA ALA A 77 -1.57 -16.87 0.51
C ALA A 77 -0.65 -15.62 0.46
N ASN A 78 0.66 -15.83 0.63
CA ASN A 78 1.66 -14.78 0.42
C ASN A 78 1.71 -14.37 -1.06
N MET A 79 1.59 -13.08 -1.32
CA MET A 79 1.90 -12.47 -2.61
C MET A 79 3.41 -12.28 -2.72
N GLN A 80 3.98 -12.68 -3.86
CA GLN A 80 5.38 -12.41 -4.15
C GLN A 80 5.54 -10.93 -4.50
N MET A 81 6.41 -10.24 -3.76
CA MET A 81 6.67 -8.82 -3.96
C MET A 81 7.95 -8.62 -4.77
N THR A 82 7.88 -7.79 -5.80
CA THR A 82 9.00 -7.43 -6.66
C THR A 82 9.27 -5.93 -6.55
N LEU A 83 10.55 -5.56 -6.40
CA LEU A 83 10.97 -4.15 -6.45
C LEU A 83 10.80 -3.66 -7.90
N VAL A 84 9.98 -2.62 -8.10
CA VAL A 84 9.70 -2.07 -9.43
C VAL A 84 10.36 -0.72 -9.67
N SER A 85 10.70 0.02 -8.61
CA SER A 85 11.50 1.24 -8.74
C SER A 85 12.30 1.51 -7.47
N HIS A 86 13.47 2.12 -7.66
CA HIS A 86 14.31 2.69 -6.61
C HIS A 86 14.64 4.13 -7.02
N SER A 87 14.20 5.09 -6.22
CA SER A 87 14.52 6.51 -6.39
C SER A 87 15.40 6.95 -5.23
N PRO A 88 16.71 7.15 -5.44
CA PRO A 88 17.55 7.70 -4.40
C PRO A 88 17.17 9.16 -4.17
N GLY A 89 17.13 9.58 -2.90
CA GLY A 89 16.91 10.97 -2.51
C GLY A 89 18.01 11.45 -1.57
N THR A 90 18.18 12.77 -1.50
CA THR A 90 19.22 13.39 -0.65
C THR A 90 19.03 13.08 0.84
N PHE A 91 17.78 12.88 1.27
CA PHE A 91 17.43 12.60 2.66
C PHE A 91 16.78 11.23 2.85
N ASP A 92 15.90 10.84 1.92
CA ASP A 92 15.22 9.55 1.95
C ASP A 92 15.20 8.94 0.55
N ASN A 93 15.46 7.64 0.47
CA ASN A 93 15.19 6.84 -0.71
C ASN A 93 13.71 6.48 -0.77
N VAL A 94 13.21 6.29 -1.99
CA VAL A 94 11.84 5.82 -2.23
C VAL A 94 11.90 4.54 -3.05
N ASP A 95 11.43 3.45 -2.48
CA ASP A 95 11.31 2.17 -3.16
C ASP A 95 9.85 1.85 -3.41
N GLN A 96 9.53 1.41 -4.62
CA GLN A 96 8.21 0.90 -4.94
C GLN A 96 8.27 -0.59 -5.19
N TRP A 97 7.30 -1.29 -4.62
CA TRP A 97 7.16 -2.73 -4.71
C TRP A 97 5.78 -3.07 -5.26
N LYS A 98 5.71 -4.11 -6.09
CA LYS A 98 4.48 -4.62 -6.69
C LYS A 98 4.34 -6.09 -6.37
N GLY A 99 3.14 -6.51 -5.99
CA GLY A 99 2.74 -7.90 -5.90
C GLY A 99 1.51 -8.17 -6.73
N ASP A 100 1.53 -9.29 -7.43
CA ASP A 100 0.43 -9.76 -8.28
C ASP A 100 -0.07 -11.11 -7.74
N TYR A 101 -1.39 -11.32 -7.78
CA TYR A 101 -2.03 -12.56 -7.39
C TYR A 101 -3.27 -12.84 -8.24
N VAL A 102 -3.43 -14.08 -8.68
CA VAL A 102 -4.63 -14.53 -9.40
C VAL A 102 -5.42 -15.47 -8.50
N ALA A 103 -6.66 -15.10 -8.17
CA ALA A 103 -7.54 -15.92 -7.36
C ALA A 103 -8.07 -17.14 -8.12
N ALA A 104 -8.63 -18.10 -7.39
CA ALA A 104 -9.21 -19.30 -7.97
C ALA A 104 -10.39 -19.02 -8.91
N ASP A 105 -11.07 -17.88 -8.73
CA ASP A 105 -12.14 -17.40 -9.62
C ASP A 105 -11.62 -16.68 -10.88
N GLY A 106 -10.30 -16.55 -11.02
CA GLY A 106 -9.64 -15.86 -12.14
C GLY A 106 -9.43 -14.36 -11.92
N THR A 107 -9.87 -13.78 -10.80
CA THR A 107 -9.68 -12.35 -10.53
C THR A 107 -8.21 -12.04 -10.26
N GLU A 108 -7.67 -11.02 -10.93
CA GLU A 108 -6.31 -10.56 -10.73
C GLU A 108 -6.25 -9.40 -9.73
N TYR A 109 -5.47 -9.58 -8.67
CA TYR A 109 -5.21 -8.62 -7.60
C TYR A 109 -3.80 -8.10 -7.70
N ILE A 110 -3.68 -6.77 -7.73
CA ILE A 110 -2.40 -6.07 -7.76
C ILE A 110 -2.29 -5.18 -6.53
N VAL A 111 -1.23 -5.33 -5.76
CA VAL A 111 -0.89 -4.42 -4.68
C VAL A 111 0.43 -3.73 -4.98
N THR A 112 0.40 -2.41 -5.02
CA THR A 112 1.62 -1.59 -5.06
C THR A 112 1.80 -0.92 -3.71
N PHE A 113 3.02 -0.88 -3.20
CA PHE A 113 3.31 -0.09 -2.01
C PHE A 113 4.65 0.62 -2.12
N SER A 114 4.77 1.71 -1.37
CA SER A 114 5.98 2.53 -1.34
C SER A 114 6.60 2.47 0.04
N VAL A 115 7.94 2.38 0.05
CA VAL A 115 8.75 2.51 1.25
C VAL A 115 9.60 3.76 1.11
N THR A 116 9.61 4.59 2.14
CA THR A 116 10.46 5.77 2.23
C THR A 116 11.41 5.63 3.40
N GLY A 117 12.67 5.99 3.20
CA GLY A 117 13.64 6.06 4.28
C GLY A 117 15.09 5.86 3.86
N GLY A 118 15.94 5.62 4.85
CA GLY A 118 17.36 5.40 4.68
C GLY A 118 18.03 5.15 6.04
N ASN A 119 19.29 4.70 6.03
CA ASN A 119 20.12 4.52 7.23
C ASN A 119 19.43 3.75 8.37
N GLY A 120 18.71 2.67 8.04
CA GLY A 120 18.05 1.82 9.03
C GLY A 120 16.70 2.34 9.54
N ASN A 121 16.10 3.36 8.91
CA ASN A 121 14.80 3.91 9.29
C ASN A 121 13.81 3.91 8.11
N TRP A 122 13.35 2.74 7.71
CA TRP A 122 12.35 2.60 6.64
C TRP A 122 10.92 2.63 7.18
N GLN A 123 10.05 3.30 6.44
CA GLN A 123 8.60 3.38 6.70
C GLN A 123 7.81 2.98 5.45
N ILE A 124 6.69 2.29 5.64
CA ILE A 124 5.71 2.11 4.57
C ILE A 124 4.93 3.42 4.47
N SER A 125 5.08 4.12 3.34
CA SER A 125 4.51 5.46 3.15
C SER A 125 3.17 5.45 2.41
N ASN A 126 2.95 4.45 1.56
CA ASN A 126 1.72 4.31 0.79
C ASN A 126 1.44 2.83 0.48
N VAL A 127 0.16 2.48 0.43
CA VAL A 127 -0.31 1.17 -0.07
C VAL A 127 -1.50 1.40 -0.99
N SER A 128 -1.40 0.91 -2.22
CA SER A 128 -2.38 1.09 -3.28
C SER A 128 -2.79 -0.28 -3.86
N PRO A 129 -3.91 -0.85 -3.39
CA PRO A 129 -4.51 -2.03 -3.98
C PRO A 129 -5.35 -1.68 -5.22
N SER A 130 -5.25 -2.49 -6.28
CA SER A 130 -6.05 -2.40 -7.51
C SER A 130 -6.38 -3.79 -8.07
N THR A 131 -7.53 -3.95 -8.72
CA THR A 131 -7.92 -5.18 -9.43
C THR A 131 -7.86 -4.96 -10.94
N ILE A 132 -7.39 -5.95 -11.69
CA ILE A 132 -7.60 -6.00 -13.15
C ILE A 132 -8.88 -6.81 -13.37
N VAL A 133 -9.88 -6.18 -13.98
CA VAL A 133 -11.17 -6.79 -14.36
C VAL A 133 -11.08 -7.35 -15.76
#